data_AF-A0A534QD99-F1
#
_entry.id   AF-A0A534QD99-F1
#
_cell.length_a   1.000
_cell.length_b   1.000
_cell.length_c   1.000
_cell.angle_alpha   90.00
_cell.angle_beta   90.00
_cell.angle_gamma   90.00
#
_symmetry.space_group_name_H-M   'P 1'
#
loop_
_entity.id
_entity.type
_entity.pdbx_description
1 polymer ?
#
loop_
_entity_poly.entity_id
_entity_poly.type
_entity_poly.pdbx_seq_one_letter_code
_entity_poly.pdbx_strand_id
1 'polypeptide(L)'
;MVNGLFNLVITGDPPSSSPGSCPAKGPSTSDLTSTIARKPPPFTIPSGSNGEVLKIRSSSRVTVKYLNIRDGHHPQHSDDGVDLKNSTAGRLFCNCITNNEDALDNDAGSCNQIVQNLVIANENGIRASSGTKSDLIQDNTVKDNNLPIIDSPSDPAGRHNGLIISQSSTLNNFIGNVVTGSPDDGFKINGGSNNCVVNNVIMNNGGDPNASVPPDTGGCELVSASNNRIDCNPITMNITKTGQPSDVCRLISGSGNTGCNVPPPTPCPPPTCTCPALQCSTQTIP
;
A
#
# COMPACT_ATOMS: atom_id res chain seq x y z
N MET A 1 -19.75 -4.25 3.95
CA MET A 1 -19.63 -2.81 4.26
C MET A 1 -19.74 -2.58 5.75
N VAL A 2 -18.78 -1.84 6.30
CA VAL A 2 -18.75 -1.29 7.67
C VAL A 2 -18.91 0.22 7.54
N ASN A 3 -19.90 0.83 8.19
CA ASN A 3 -20.20 2.24 7.99
C ASN A 3 -20.57 2.92 9.32
N GLY A 4 -19.89 4.02 9.65
CA GLY A 4 -20.21 4.82 10.84
C GLY A 4 -19.99 4.08 12.16
N LEU A 5 -19.15 3.04 12.18
CA LEU A 5 -18.92 2.24 13.39
C LEU A 5 -17.70 2.71 14.17
N PHE A 6 -17.74 2.50 15.48
CA PHE A 6 -16.66 2.85 16.40
C PHE A 6 -16.20 1.60 17.15
N ASN A 7 -14.88 1.42 17.26
CA ASN A 7 -14.26 0.37 18.08
C ASN A 7 -14.73 -1.05 17.73
N LEU A 8 -14.79 -1.36 16.43
CA LEU A 8 -15.13 -2.68 15.90
C LEU A 8 -13.85 -3.51 15.71
N VAL A 9 -13.92 -4.80 16.02
CA VAL A 9 -12.87 -5.77 15.67
C VAL A 9 -13.45 -6.82 14.73
N ILE A 10 -12.86 -6.93 13.54
CA ILE A 10 -13.10 -7.97 12.55
C ILE A 10 -11.85 -8.85 12.57
N THR A 11 -11.99 -10.09 13.02
CA THR A 11 -10.84 -10.97 13.24
C THR A 11 -11.14 -12.36 12.73
N GLY A 12 -10.13 -12.98 12.11
CA GLY A 12 -10.07 -14.42 11.91
C GLY A 12 -9.24 -15.11 12.98
N ASP A 13 -8.95 -16.38 12.71
CA ASP A 13 -8.03 -17.20 13.52
C ASP A 13 -6.58 -16.74 13.32
N PRO A 14 -5.76 -16.60 14.39
CA PRO A 14 -4.36 -16.21 14.28
C PRO A 14 -3.52 -17.14 13.39
N PRO A 15 -2.38 -16.66 12.85
CA PRO A 15 -1.46 -17.46 12.06
C PRO A 15 -1.06 -18.77 12.73
N SER A 16 -1.15 -19.89 12.02
CA SER A 16 -0.73 -21.19 12.54
C SER A 16 0.77 -21.26 12.86
N SER A 17 1.57 -20.51 12.12
CA SER A 17 3.03 -20.40 12.26
C SER A 17 3.46 -19.59 13.50
N SER A 18 2.58 -18.73 14.02
CA SER A 18 2.84 -17.87 15.17
C SER A 18 1.57 -17.63 16.00
N PRO A 19 1.11 -18.62 16.78
CA PRO A 19 -0.11 -18.48 17.57
C PRO A 19 -0.04 -17.28 18.53
N GLY A 20 -0.93 -16.32 18.34
CA GLY A 20 -1.01 -15.12 19.18
C GLY A 20 -0.09 -13.95 18.77
N SER A 21 0.67 -14.07 17.68
CA SER A 21 1.46 -12.97 17.11
C SER A 21 1.42 -12.98 15.58
N CYS A 22 2.03 -11.98 14.95
CA CYS A 22 2.24 -11.95 13.50
C CYS A 22 3.71 -12.20 13.18
N PRO A 23 4.05 -12.94 12.11
CA PRO A 23 5.41 -12.98 11.64
C PRO A 23 5.89 -11.57 11.26
N ALA A 24 7.21 -11.33 11.40
CA ALA A 24 7.77 -9.98 11.36
C ALA A 24 7.44 -9.17 10.10
N LYS A 25 7.18 -9.84 8.96
CA LYS A 25 6.83 -9.24 7.67
C LYS A 25 5.46 -9.68 7.15
N GLY A 26 4.57 -10.06 8.05
CA GLY A 26 3.24 -10.56 7.75
C GLY A 26 3.16 -12.08 7.56
N PRO A 27 1.94 -12.62 7.43
CA PRO A 27 1.70 -14.05 7.33
C PRO A 27 2.22 -14.63 6.01
N SER A 28 2.44 -15.94 5.97
CA SER A 28 2.54 -16.68 4.70
C SER A 28 1.15 -16.91 4.09
N THR A 29 1.08 -17.28 2.80
CA THR A 29 -0.19 -17.57 2.11
C THR A 29 -0.98 -18.74 2.72
N SER A 30 -0.33 -19.62 3.48
CA SER A 30 -0.96 -20.77 4.13
C SER A 30 -1.21 -20.57 5.63
N ASP A 31 -0.79 -19.45 6.21
CA ASP A 31 -0.81 -19.26 7.67
C ASP A 31 -2.21 -18.95 8.21
N LEU A 32 -3.11 -18.41 7.39
CA LEU A 32 -4.44 -17.95 7.77
C LEU A 32 -5.53 -18.87 7.21
N THR A 33 -6.55 -19.16 8.01
CA THR A 33 -7.68 -20.04 7.64
C THR A 33 -8.96 -19.27 7.37
N SER A 34 -9.17 -18.15 8.05
CA SER A 34 -10.38 -17.33 7.95
C SER A 34 -10.36 -16.48 6.69
N THR A 35 -11.48 -16.40 5.97
CA THR A 35 -11.57 -15.71 4.67
C THR A 35 -12.74 -14.75 4.63
N ILE A 36 -12.50 -13.54 4.10
CA ILE A 36 -13.51 -12.65 3.54
C ILE A 36 -13.26 -12.59 2.03
N ALA A 37 -14.27 -12.93 1.24
CA ALA A 37 -14.16 -12.89 -0.22
C ALA A 37 -15.38 -12.22 -0.83
N ARG A 38 -15.24 -11.74 -2.07
CA ARG A 38 -16.39 -11.24 -2.85
C ARG A 38 -17.47 -12.30 -2.90
N LYS A 39 -18.73 -11.85 -2.75
CA LYS A 39 -19.89 -12.73 -2.90
C LYS A 39 -20.05 -13.12 -4.38
N PRO A 40 -20.25 -14.41 -4.71
CA PRO A 40 -20.54 -14.81 -6.08
C PRO A 40 -21.80 -14.12 -6.64
N PRO A 41 -21.83 -13.74 -7.94
CA PRO A 41 -23.04 -13.22 -8.56
C PRO A 41 -24.17 -14.27 -8.57
N PRO A 42 -25.45 -13.86 -8.48
CA PRO A 42 -25.90 -12.47 -8.39
C PRO A 42 -25.78 -11.90 -6.98
N PHE A 43 -25.25 -10.68 -6.88
CA PHE A 43 -25.31 -9.88 -5.65
C PHE A 43 -25.56 -8.42 -5.99
N THR A 44 -26.16 -7.70 -5.06
CA THR A 44 -26.35 -6.26 -5.17
C THR A 44 -25.21 -5.58 -4.43
N ILE A 45 -24.50 -4.70 -5.12
CA ILE A 45 -23.48 -3.84 -4.49
C ILE A 45 -24.18 -2.91 -3.49
N PRO A 46 -23.75 -2.89 -2.21
CA PRO A 46 -24.34 -1.99 -1.23
C PRO A 46 -24.20 -0.52 -1.64
N SER A 47 -25.21 0.29 -1.33
CA SER A 47 -25.16 1.73 -1.60
C SER A 47 -23.93 2.39 -0.96
N GLY A 48 -23.15 3.10 -1.75
CA GLY A 48 -21.92 3.77 -1.30
C GLY A 48 -20.68 2.88 -1.26
N SER A 49 -20.71 1.73 -1.95
CA SER A 49 -19.58 0.84 -2.27
C SER A 49 -19.52 0.67 -3.79
N ASN A 50 -18.33 0.44 -4.33
CA ASN A 50 -18.17 0.07 -5.75
C ASN A 50 -18.17 -1.45 -5.94
N GLY A 51 -18.06 -2.21 -4.85
CA GLY A 51 -17.94 -3.68 -4.86
C GLY A 51 -16.75 -4.21 -4.08
N GLU A 52 -16.02 -3.34 -3.36
CA GLU A 52 -14.86 -3.68 -2.54
C GLU A 52 -15.15 -4.85 -1.59
N VAL A 53 -14.18 -5.74 -1.41
CA VAL A 53 -14.35 -6.95 -0.57
C VAL A 53 -14.65 -6.56 0.88
N LEU A 54 -13.94 -5.55 1.38
CA LEU A 54 -14.20 -4.95 2.69
C LEU A 54 -14.10 -3.41 2.64
N LYS A 55 -15.23 -2.75 2.39
CA LYS A 55 -15.34 -1.29 2.58
C LYS A 55 -15.57 -0.92 4.04
N ILE A 56 -14.69 -0.09 4.60
CA ILE A 56 -14.80 0.52 5.94
C ILE A 56 -14.86 2.04 5.78
N ARG A 57 -16.07 2.58 5.87
CA ARG A 57 -16.35 3.97 5.58
C ARG A 57 -16.73 4.76 6.83
N SER A 58 -16.21 5.98 6.93
CA SER A 58 -16.59 6.96 7.96
C SER A 58 -16.60 6.35 9.37
N SER A 59 -15.67 5.43 9.63
CA SER A 59 -15.61 4.65 10.85
C SER A 59 -14.35 5.01 11.64
N SER A 60 -14.31 4.69 12.93
CA SER A 60 -13.16 4.97 13.77
C SER A 60 -12.77 3.78 14.64
N ARG A 61 -11.46 3.54 14.78
CA ARG A 61 -10.93 2.41 15.58
C ARG A 61 -11.44 1.04 15.13
N VAL A 62 -11.59 0.84 13.82
CA VAL A 62 -11.91 -0.47 13.26
C VAL A 62 -10.61 -1.25 13.10
N THR A 63 -10.51 -2.41 13.75
CA THR A 63 -9.38 -3.35 13.58
C THR A 63 -9.81 -4.51 12.70
N VAL A 64 -8.99 -4.83 11.70
CA VAL A 64 -9.12 -5.97 10.79
C VAL A 64 -7.84 -6.79 10.89
N LYS A 65 -7.94 -8.05 11.32
CA LYS A 65 -6.77 -8.90 11.51
C LYS A 65 -6.98 -10.38 11.24
N TYR A 66 -5.90 -11.06 10.85
CA TYR A 66 -5.85 -12.51 10.68
C TYR A 66 -6.83 -13.05 9.64
N LEU A 67 -6.98 -12.34 8.52
CA LEU A 67 -7.91 -12.70 7.45
C LEU A 67 -7.19 -12.87 6.12
N ASN A 68 -7.63 -13.85 5.33
CA ASN A 68 -7.47 -13.85 3.89
C ASN A 68 -8.56 -12.95 3.29
N ILE A 69 -8.19 -11.89 2.58
CA ILE A 69 -9.11 -10.95 1.93
C ILE A 69 -8.89 -11.03 0.43
N ARG A 70 -9.90 -11.49 -0.33
CA ARG A 70 -9.69 -11.85 -1.73
C ARG A 70 -10.87 -11.72 -2.67
N ASP A 71 -10.55 -11.85 -3.95
CA ASP A 71 -11.47 -11.95 -5.08
C ASP A 71 -12.24 -10.65 -5.37
N GLY A 72 -11.62 -9.51 -5.07
CA GLY A 72 -12.03 -8.20 -5.57
C GLY A 72 -11.83 -8.06 -7.09
N HIS A 73 -10.91 -8.81 -7.69
CA HIS A 73 -10.69 -8.82 -9.14
C HIS A 73 -11.66 -9.79 -9.83
N HIS A 74 -12.50 -9.32 -10.76
CA HIS A 74 -13.41 -10.15 -11.55
C HIS A 74 -13.33 -9.79 -13.05
N PRO A 75 -13.71 -10.66 -14.00
CA PRO A 75 -13.39 -10.45 -15.42
C PRO A 75 -13.95 -9.19 -16.10
N GLN A 76 -14.84 -8.43 -15.48
CA GLN A 76 -15.44 -7.23 -16.06
C GLN A 76 -15.19 -5.94 -15.26
N HIS A 77 -14.51 -6.02 -14.10
CA HIS A 77 -14.32 -4.92 -13.14
C HIS A 77 -13.43 -5.38 -11.98
N SER A 78 -12.52 -4.53 -11.53
CA SER A 78 -11.71 -4.78 -10.34
C SER A 78 -12.17 -3.85 -9.22
N ASP A 79 -12.31 -4.37 -8.00
CA ASP A 79 -12.45 -3.53 -6.81
C ASP A 79 -11.39 -3.89 -5.76
N ASP A 80 -11.19 -2.97 -4.84
CA ASP A 80 -10.22 -3.08 -3.74
C ASP A 80 -10.52 -4.24 -2.79
N GLY A 81 -9.45 -4.80 -2.22
CA GLY A 81 -9.55 -5.78 -1.14
C GLY A 81 -10.09 -5.12 0.13
N VAL A 82 -9.45 -4.05 0.57
CA VAL A 82 -9.96 -3.22 1.66
C VAL A 82 -9.89 -1.75 1.28
N ASP A 83 -10.98 -1.03 1.49
CA ASP A 83 -11.05 0.42 1.34
C ASP A 83 -11.39 1.07 2.69
N LEU A 84 -10.42 1.82 3.24
CA LEU A 84 -10.58 2.69 4.41
C LEU A 84 -10.98 4.11 3.99
N LYS A 85 -12.25 4.29 3.61
CA LYS A 85 -12.76 5.58 3.13
C LYS A 85 -13.17 6.53 4.25
N ASN A 86 -12.52 7.68 4.38
CA ASN A 86 -12.80 8.70 5.41
C ASN A 86 -12.81 8.11 6.83
N SER A 87 -11.99 7.08 7.08
CA SER A 87 -11.93 6.37 8.37
C SER A 87 -10.70 6.80 9.17
N THR A 88 -10.80 6.71 10.50
CA THR A 88 -9.74 7.21 11.40
C THR A 88 -9.30 6.20 12.42
N ALA A 89 -8.01 6.19 12.77
CA ALA A 89 -7.46 5.29 13.78
C ALA A 89 -7.79 3.80 13.52
N GLY A 90 -8.05 3.44 12.26
CA GLY A 90 -8.28 2.08 11.82
C GLY A 90 -6.99 1.28 11.83
N ARG A 91 -7.10 -0.04 11.87
CA ARG A 91 -5.96 -0.93 11.91
C ARG A 91 -6.17 -2.13 11.00
N LEU A 92 -5.25 -2.33 10.08
CA LEU A 92 -5.12 -3.50 9.23
C LEU A 92 -3.85 -4.23 9.62
N PHE A 93 -4.00 -5.38 10.26
CA PHE A 93 -2.88 -6.07 10.88
C PHE A 93 -2.85 -7.56 10.56
N CYS A 94 -1.72 -8.06 10.06
CA CYS A 94 -1.53 -9.50 9.87
C CYS A 94 -2.60 -10.17 9.00
N ASN A 95 -2.93 -9.54 7.88
CA ASN A 95 -3.83 -10.11 6.88
C ASN A 95 -3.02 -10.61 5.66
N CYS A 96 -3.63 -11.51 4.89
CA CYS A 96 -3.17 -11.88 3.55
C CYS A 96 -4.20 -11.34 2.55
N ILE A 97 -3.75 -10.53 1.60
CA ILE A 97 -4.65 -9.78 0.72
C ILE A 97 -4.24 -10.01 -0.73
N THR A 98 -5.15 -10.60 -1.51
CA THR A 98 -4.82 -11.13 -2.83
C THR A 98 -6.00 -11.13 -3.78
N ASN A 99 -5.73 -11.06 -5.09
CA ASN A 99 -6.74 -11.11 -6.14
C ASN A 99 -7.73 -9.93 -6.08
N ASN A 100 -7.24 -8.69 -5.95
CA ASN A 100 -8.03 -7.45 -5.90
C ASN A 100 -7.43 -6.37 -6.84
N GLU A 101 -8.14 -5.24 -6.99
CA GLU A 101 -7.62 -4.01 -7.63
C GLU A 101 -6.43 -3.44 -6.82
N ASP A 102 -6.66 -2.50 -5.91
CA ASP A 102 -5.71 -2.24 -4.84
C ASP A 102 -5.93 -3.30 -3.74
N ALA A 103 -4.84 -3.85 -3.20
CA ALA A 103 -4.97 -4.72 -2.04
C ALA A 103 -5.57 -3.94 -0.87
N LEU A 104 -5.03 -2.74 -0.64
CA LEU A 104 -5.41 -1.84 0.44
C LEU A 104 -5.43 -0.40 -0.06
N ASP A 105 -6.62 0.19 -0.09
CA ASP A 105 -6.79 1.63 -0.30
C ASP A 105 -7.12 2.32 1.03
N ASN A 106 -6.31 3.31 1.39
CA ASN A 106 -6.60 4.23 2.46
C ASN A 106 -6.93 5.58 1.84
N ASP A 107 -8.22 5.93 1.85
CA ASP A 107 -8.79 7.01 1.05
C ASP A 107 -9.37 8.09 1.96
N ALA A 108 -8.73 9.27 1.99
CA ALA A 108 -9.17 10.43 2.78
C ALA A 108 -9.30 10.18 4.30
N GLY A 109 -8.61 9.17 4.82
CA GLY A 109 -8.56 8.81 6.24
C GLY A 109 -7.46 9.53 7.04
N SER A 110 -7.34 9.21 8.33
CA SER A 110 -6.17 9.62 9.11
C SER A 110 -5.86 8.70 10.28
N CYS A 111 -4.59 8.64 10.66
CA CYS A 111 -4.12 7.86 11.81
C CYS A 111 -4.36 6.35 11.71
N ASN A 112 -4.60 5.85 10.52
CA ASN A 112 -4.74 4.45 10.21
C ASN A 112 -3.37 3.75 10.27
N GLN A 113 -3.38 2.51 10.72
CA GLN A 113 -2.19 1.66 10.83
C GLN A 113 -2.34 0.44 9.93
N ILE A 114 -1.49 0.31 8.93
CA ILE A 114 -1.41 -0.81 8.00
C ILE A 114 -0.10 -1.54 8.26
N VAL A 115 -0.15 -2.61 9.03
CA VAL A 115 1.05 -3.20 9.63
C VAL A 115 1.12 -4.72 9.45
N GLN A 116 2.29 -5.19 9.00
CA GLN A 116 2.60 -6.62 8.89
C GLN A 116 1.56 -7.40 8.09
N ASN A 117 1.08 -6.87 6.98
CA ASN A 117 0.22 -7.60 6.05
C ASN A 117 1.07 -8.23 4.94
N LEU A 118 0.62 -9.36 4.43
CA LEU A 118 1.05 -9.89 3.14
C LEU A 118 0.08 -9.38 2.07
N VAL A 119 0.61 -8.68 1.09
CA VAL A 119 -0.09 -8.14 -0.07
C VAL A 119 0.51 -8.78 -1.32
N ILE A 120 -0.27 -9.61 -2.01
CA ILE A 120 0.24 -10.45 -3.09
C ILE A 120 -0.76 -10.64 -4.23
N ALA A 121 -0.29 -10.58 -5.48
CA ALA A 121 -1.12 -10.87 -6.65
C ALA A 121 -2.42 -10.05 -6.69
N ASN A 122 -2.28 -8.74 -6.51
CA ASN A 122 -3.30 -7.72 -6.79
C ASN A 122 -2.91 -6.93 -8.05
N GLU A 123 -3.71 -5.97 -8.51
CA GLU A 123 -3.24 -5.02 -9.52
C GLU A 123 -2.28 -4.01 -8.89
N ASN A 124 -2.60 -3.48 -7.72
CA ASN A 124 -1.77 -2.56 -6.95
C ASN A 124 -1.57 -3.09 -5.52
N GLY A 125 -0.49 -2.66 -4.87
CA GLY A 125 -0.24 -3.00 -3.47
C GLY A 125 -1.03 -2.15 -2.48
N ILE A 126 -0.33 -1.25 -1.77
CA ILE A 126 -0.91 -0.43 -0.69
C ILE A 126 -0.91 1.03 -1.11
N ARG A 127 -2.07 1.66 -1.05
CA ARG A 127 -2.29 3.06 -1.42
C ARG A 127 -2.70 3.92 -0.23
N ALA A 128 -2.08 5.09 -0.11
CA ALA A 128 -2.53 6.21 0.72
C ALA A 128 -2.90 7.39 -0.19
N SER A 129 -4.19 7.68 -0.30
CA SER A 129 -4.77 8.55 -1.33
C SER A 129 -5.70 9.63 -0.75
N SER A 130 -6.19 10.50 -1.62
CA SER A 130 -7.25 11.50 -1.40
C SER A 130 -7.09 12.36 -0.15
N GLY A 131 -5.88 12.80 0.17
CA GLY A 131 -5.62 13.65 1.32
C GLY A 131 -5.55 12.89 2.66
N THR A 132 -5.24 11.59 2.62
CA THR A 132 -4.89 10.84 3.83
C THR A 132 -3.80 11.54 4.63
N LYS A 133 -3.87 11.41 5.96
CA LYS A 133 -2.95 12.11 6.85
C LYS A 133 -2.53 11.32 8.08
N SER A 134 -1.22 11.37 8.37
CA SER A 134 -0.65 10.82 9.61
C SER A 134 -0.90 9.32 9.78
N ASP A 135 -0.89 8.59 8.68
CA ASP A 135 -1.00 7.13 8.67
C ASP A 135 0.37 6.44 8.82
N LEU A 136 0.36 5.21 9.30
CA LEU A 136 1.53 4.35 9.41
C LEU A 136 1.35 3.10 8.55
N ILE A 137 2.21 2.95 7.55
CA ILE A 137 2.30 1.79 6.69
C ILE A 137 3.65 1.12 6.99
N GLN A 138 3.62 0.04 7.77
CA GLN A 138 4.84 -0.51 8.36
C GLN A 138 4.97 -2.02 8.23
N ASP A 139 6.18 -2.49 7.90
CA ASP A 139 6.57 -3.90 7.94
C ASP A 139 5.67 -4.84 7.11
N ASN A 140 4.99 -4.32 6.08
CA ASN A 140 4.21 -5.12 5.15
C ASN A 140 5.14 -5.79 4.12
N THR A 141 4.76 -6.98 3.66
CA THR A 141 5.33 -7.60 2.45
C THR A 141 4.39 -7.37 1.29
N VAL A 142 4.83 -6.62 0.29
CA VAL A 142 4.09 -6.29 -0.93
C VAL A 142 4.83 -6.96 -2.09
N LYS A 143 4.23 -7.97 -2.71
CA LYS A 143 4.93 -8.70 -3.77
C LYS A 143 4.05 -9.17 -4.91
N ASP A 144 4.63 -9.21 -6.10
CA ASP A 144 4.01 -9.83 -7.28
C ASP A 144 2.59 -9.28 -7.56
N ASN A 145 2.36 -7.97 -7.37
CA ASN A 145 1.08 -7.34 -7.70
C ASN A 145 1.03 -7.06 -9.21
N ASN A 146 0.73 -8.12 -9.96
CA ASN A 146 0.83 -8.18 -11.41
C ASN A 146 -0.45 -8.71 -12.09
N LEU A 147 -1.61 -8.56 -11.44
CA LEU A 147 -2.87 -8.98 -12.07
C LEU A 147 -3.12 -8.22 -13.37
N PRO A 148 -3.74 -8.84 -14.38
CA PRO A 148 -4.10 -8.13 -15.61
C PRO A 148 -4.96 -6.89 -15.32
N ILE A 149 -4.67 -5.77 -15.99
CA ILE A 149 -5.51 -4.57 -15.92
C ILE A 149 -6.73 -4.79 -16.83
N ILE A 150 -7.93 -4.71 -16.25
CA ILE A 150 -9.19 -4.98 -16.97
C ILE A 150 -10.08 -3.75 -17.13
N ASP A 151 -9.81 -2.69 -16.38
CA ASP A 151 -10.52 -1.40 -16.44
C ASP A 151 -9.54 -0.22 -16.30
N SER A 152 -10.06 1.00 -16.45
CA SER A 152 -9.26 2.22 -16.31
C SER A 152 -8.77 2.39 -14.88
N PRO A 153 -7.53 2.87 -14.65
CA PRO A 153 -7.01 3.13 -13.32
C PRO A 153 -7.92 4.07 -12.50
N SER A 154 -8.17 3.73 -11.23
CA SER A 154 -8.92 4.56 -10.28
C SER A 154 -8.08 5.70 -9.68
N ASP A 155 -6.74 5.62 -9.75
CA ASP A 155 -5.80 6.63 -9.26
C ASP A 155 -4.94 7.22 -10.39
N PRO A 156 -4.60 8.53 -10.33
CA PRO A 156 -3.64 9.11 -11.27
C PRO A 156 -2.23 8.51 -11.20
N ALA A 157 -1.84 7.83 -10.12
CA ALA A 157 -0.58 7.10 -10.02
C ALA A 157 -0.50 5.89 -10.96
N GLY A 158 -1.64 5.41 -11.49
CA GLY A 158 -1.70 4.26 -12.39
C GLY A 158 -1.97 2.93 -11.68
N ARG A 159 -1.57 1.84 -12.33
CA ARG A 159 -1.73 0.44 -11.87
C ARG A 159 -0.35 -0.19 -11.65
N HIS A 160 -0.29 -1.45 -11.18
CA HIS A 160 0.95 -2.23 -11.06
C HIS A 160 2.05 -1.63 -10.17
N ASN A 161 1.68 -0.71 -9.28
CA ASN A 161 2.59 -0.11 -8.33
C ASN A 161 2.55 -0.84 -6.98
N GLY A 162 3.70 -0.95 -6.32
CA GLY A 162 3.81 -1.61 -5.02
C GLY A 162 3.24 -0.76 -3.87
N LEU A 163 3.86 0.39 -3.61
CA LEU A 163 3.44 1.34 -2.58
C LEU A 163 3.12 2.69 -3.22
N ILE A 164 1.97 3.27 -2.90
CA ILE A 164 1.48 4.49 -3.54
C ILE A 164 1.15 5.55 -2.48
N ILE A 165 1.62 6.78 -2.71
CA ILE A 165 1.12 7.99 -2.06
C ILE A 165 0.56 8.89 -3.15
N SER A 166 -0.71 9.24 -3.08
CA SER A 166 -1.35 10.03 -4.15
C SER A 166 -2.32 11.08 -3.64
N GLN A 167 -2.74 11.95 -4.56
CA GLN A 167 -3.89 12.85 -4.40
C GLN A 167 -3.88 13.70 -3.11
N SER A 168 -2.82 14.48 -2.90
CA SER A 168 -2.62 15.41 -1.77
C SER A 168 -2.39 14.78 -0.40
N SER A 169 -2.07 13.48 -0.34
CA SER A 169 -1.77 12.78 0.91
C SER A 169 -0.51 13.31 1.60
N THR A 170 -0.54 13.40 2.94
CA THR A 170 0.48 14.13 3.71
C THR A 170 0.81 13.56 5.08
N LEU A 171 2.06 13.73 5.53
CA LEU A 171 2.51 13.27 6.86
C LEU A 171 2.36 11.77 7.09
N ASN A 172 2.27 10.97 6.03
CA ASN A 172 2.20 9.51 6.13
C ASN A 172 3.61 8.93 6.25
N ASN A 173 3.71 7.87 7.05
CA ASN A 173 4.95 7.18 7.33
C ASN A 173 4.94 5.78 6.69
N PHE A 174 5.85 5.54 5.75
CA PHE A 174 6.07 4.24 5.13
C PHE A 174 7.41 3.69 5.62
N ILE A 175 7.38 2.66 6.48
CA ILE A 175 8.56 2.22 7.24
C ILE A 175 8.78 0.72 7.11
N GLY A 176 9.98 0.29 6.70
CA GLY A 176 10.36 -1.11 6.84
C GLY A 176 9.58 -2.09 5.94
N ASN A 177 8.81 -1.61 4.96
CA ASN A 177 8.07 -2.47 4.05
C ASN A 177 9.04 -3.17 3.08
N VAL A 178 8.64 -4.32 2.55
CA VAL A 178 9.35 -5.02 1.49
C VAL A 178 8.48 -4.99 0.24
N VAL A 179 9.02 -4.50 -0.87
CA VAL A 179 8.32 -4.40 -2.15
C VAL A 179 9.11 -5.09 -3.24
N THR A 180 8.51 -6.08 -3.90
CA THR A 180 9.17 -6.82 -4.99
C THR A 180 8.23 -7.31 -6.08
N GLY A 181 8.70 -7.37 -7.32
CA GLY A 181 7.94 -7.98 -8.42
C GLY A 181 6.70 -7.20 -8.86
N SER A 182 6.61 -5.90 -8.53
CA SER A 182 5.58 -5.02 -9.09
C SER A 182 5.97 -4.70 -10.55
N PRO A 183 5.07 -4.86 -11.54
CA PRO A 183 5.40 -4.61 -12.95
C PRO A 183 5.78 -3.16 -13.29
N ASP A 184 5.25 -2.18 -12.54
CA ASP A 184 5.58 -0.75 -12.64
C ASP A 184 6.49 -0.34 -11.46
N ASP A 185 6.26 0.79 -10.79
CA ASP A 185 7.14 1.22 -9.71
C ASP A 185 6.93 0.43 -8.42
N GLY A 186 8.03 0.06 -7.76
CA GLY A 186 7.96 -0.44 -6.38
C GLY A 186 7.43 0.62 -5.41
N PHE A 187 7.73 1.90 -5.66
CA PHE A 187 7.19 3.02 -4.88
C PHE A 187 6.89 4.25 -5.74
N LYS A 188 5.71 4.83 -5.57
CA LYS A 188 5.30 6.02 -6.32
C LYS A 188 4.65 7.08 -5.43
N ILE A 189 5.05 8.33 -5.62
CA ILE A 189 4.32 9.50 -5.14
C ILE A 189 3.73 10.22 -6.36
N ASN A 190 2.40 10.33 -6.43
CA ASN A 190 1.71 11.15 -7.42
C ASN A 190 0.77 12.17 -6.77
N GLY A 191 1.33 13.34 -6.43
CA GLY A 191 0.64 14.38 -5.68
C GLY A 191 0.62 14.07 -4.19
N GLY A 192 1.69 14.43 -3.48
CA GLY A 192 1.80 14.21 -2.04
C GLY A 192 2.88 15.07 -1.41
N SER A 193 2.73 15.41 -0.13
CA SER A 193 3.71 16.27 0.54
C SER A 193 3.99 15.93 1.99
N ASN A 194 5.21 16.23 2.46
CA ASN A 194 5.61 16.03 3.85
C ASN A 194 5.49 14.58 4.34
N ASN A 195 5.54 13.60 3.43
CA ASN A 195 5.55 12.18 3.80
C ASN A 195 6.97 11.72 4.14
N CYS A 196 7.07 10.63 4.89
CA CYS A 196 8.34 10.04 5.27
C CYS A 196 8.39 8.56 4.89
N VAL A 197 9.40 8.19 4.12
CA VAL A 197 9.56 6.87 3.51
C VAL A 197 10.96 6.37 3.82
N VAL A 198 11.07 5.44 4.77
CA VAL A 198 12.38 5.02 5.28
C VAL A 198 12.50 3.52 5.51
N ASN A 199 13.72 3.00 5.33
CA ASN A 199 14.08 1.60 5.59
C ASN A 199 13.25 0.58 4.81
N ASN A 200 12.56 0.98 3.74
CA ASN A 200 11.84 0.07 2.87
C ASN A 200 12.82 -0.60 1.91
N VAL A 201 12.64 -1.89 1.66
CA VAL A 201 13.39 -2.64 0.65
C VAL A 201 12.56 -2.64 -0.62
N ILE A 202 13.08 -2.06 -1.71
CA ILE A 202 12.39 -1.92 -2.99
C ILE A 202 13.24 -2.59 -4.06
N MET A 203 12.85 -3.77 -4.52
CA MET A 203 13.70 -4.57 -5.41
C MET A 203 12.96 -5.36 -6.47
N ASN A 204 13.59 -5.63 -7.61
CA ASN A 204 13.03 -6.45 -8.69
C ASN A 204 11.65 -5.95 -9.17
N ASN A 205 11.44 -4.64 -9.19
CA ASN A 205 10.23 -4.02 -9.74
C ASN A 205 10.51 -3.42 -11.12
N GLY A 206 9.45 -3.15 -11.86
CA GLY A 206 9.48 -2.58 -13.20
C GLY A 206 9.60 -3.62 -14.31
N GLY A 207 9.80 -3.10 -15.52
CA GLY A 207 9.97 -3.92 -16.71
C GLY A 207 8.68 -4.23 -17.46
N ASP A 208 7.52 -3.68 -17.06
CA ASP A 208 6.31 -3.82 -17.85
C ASP A 208 6.44 -3.09 -19.21
N PRO A 209 6.41 -3.81 -20.36
CA PRO A 209 6.36 -3.19 -21.67
C PRO A 209 5.06 -2.40 -21.92
N ASN A 210 4.03 -2.57 -21.10
CA ASN A 210 2.75 -1.88 -21.20
C ASN A 210 2.57 -0.78 -20.15
N ALA A 211 3.56 -0.54 -19.30
CA ALA A 211 3.55 0.53 -18.30
C ALA A 211 2.99 1.82 -18.92
N SER A 212 1.94 2.34 -18.29
CA SER A 212 1.02 3.31 -18.88
C SER A 212 1.63 4.70 -18.97
N VAL A 213 2.40 4.96 -20.03
CA VAL A 213 3.01 6.26 -20.41
C VAL A 213 3.98 6.81 -19.34
N PRO A 214 5.18 7.32 -19.72
CA PRO A 214 6.09 7.86 -18.74
C PRO A 214 5.43 8.95 -17.89
N PRO A 215 5.61 8.92 -16.58
CA PRO A 215 6.76 8.29 -15.95
C PRO A 215 6.36 7.02 -15.13
N ASP A 216 7.00 5.88 -15.42
CA ASP A 216 7.07 4.65 -14.58
C ASP A 216 8.51 4.14 -14.68
N THR A 217 9.23 4.08 -13.58
CA THR A 217 10.68 3.80 -13.56
C THR A 217 11.05 2.38 -13.19
N GLY A 218 10.15 1.64 -12.56
CA GLY A 218 10.44 0.37 -11.90
C GLY A 218 10.83 0.55 -10.44
N GLY A 219 11.76 1.44 -10.11
CA GLY A 219 12.24 1.60 -8.73
C GLY A 219 11.35 2.49 -7.88
N CYS A 220 11.53 3.80 -8.06
CA CYS A 220 10.87 4.81 -7.26
C CYS A 220 10.60 6.06 -8.09
N GLU A 221 9.40 6.62 -7.98
CA GLU A 221 9.03 7.79 -8.75
C GLU A 221 8.31 8.87 -7.94
N LEU A 222 8.65 10.13 -8.21
CA LEU A 222 8.11 11.32 -7.56
C LEU A 222 7.53 12.29 -8.59
N VAL A 223 6.20 12.38 -8.64
CA VAL A 223 5.42 13.28 -9.50
C VAL A 223 4.59 14.21 -8.62
N SER A 224 4.71 15.51 -8.86
CA SER A 224 4.02 16.56 -8.09
C SER A 224 4.22 16.37 -6.58
N ALA A 225 5.43 15.97 -6.20
CA ALA A 225 5.77 15.53 -4.85
C ALA A 225 6.66 16.58 -4.18
N SER A 226 6.26 17.11 -3.03
CA SER A 226 7.01 18.18 -2.37
C SER A 226 7.29 17.93 -0.89
N ASN A 227 8.46 18.31 -0.41
CA ASN A 227 8.86 18.22 1.00
C ASN A 227 8.80 16.80 1.58
N ASN A 228 8.86 15.75 0.76
CA ASN A 228 8.90 14.39 1.24
C ASN A 228 10.33 14.01 1.65
N ARG A 229 10.45 13.13 2.65
CA ARG A 229 11.72 12.52 3.03
C ARG A 229 11.75 11.07 2.56
N ILE A 230 12.74 10.71 1.75
CA ILE A 230 12.92 9.36 1.21
C ILE A 230 14.37 8.96 1.42
N ASP A 231 14.58 8.13 2.44
CA ASP A 231 15.90 7.99 3.05
C ASP A 231 16.13 6.56 3.59
N CYS A 232 17.36 6.09 3.56
CA CYS A 232 17.74 4.74 3.97
C CYS A 232 16.92 3.59 3.33
N ASN A 233 16.37 3.74 2.12
CA ASN A 233 15.67 2.65 1.44
C ASN A 233 16.67 1.91 0.52
N PRO A 234 16.96 0.62 0.72
CA PRO A 234 17.65 -0.17 -0.29
C PRO A 234 16.75 -0.28 -1.54
N ILE A 235 17.16 0.37 -2.63
CA ILE A 235 16.50 0.30 -3.94
C ILE A 235 17.48 -0.39 -4.88
N THR A 236 17.18 -1.63 -5.30
CA THR A 236 18.14 -2.47 -6.03
C THR A 236 17.50 -3.41 -7.03
N MET A 237 18.17 -3.68 -8.15
CA MET A 237 17.69 -4.62 -9.18
C MET A 237 16.33 -4.25 -9.78
N ASN A 238 15.94 -2.98 -9.72
CA ASN A 238 14.75 -2.52 -10.42
C ASN A 238 15.13 -2.12 -11.83
N ILE A 239 14.20 -2.26 -12.77
CA ILE A 239 14.44 -1.97 -14.18
C ILE A 239 13.36 -1.05 -14.75
N THR A 240 13.76 -0.16 -15.65
CA THR A 240 12.80 0.59 -16.46
C THR A 240 12.09 -0.35 -17.44
N LYS A 241 11.02 0.14 -18.06
CA LYS A 241 10.37 -0.48 -19.22
C LYS A 241 11.32 -0.90 -20.35
N THR A 242 12.46 -0.20 -20.52
CA THR A 242 13.47 -0.52 -21.53
C THR A 242 14.60 -1.42 -21.01
N GLY A 243 14.44 -1.98 -19.81
CA GLY A 243 15.41 -2.88 -19.18
C GLY A 243 16.64 -2.19 -18.60
N GLN A 244 16.63 -0.87 -18.45
CA GLN A 244 17.74 -0.14 -17.84
C GLN A 244 17.65 -0.18 -16.31
N PRO A 245 18.76 -0.25 -15.57
CA PRO A 245 18.73 -0.18 -14.10
C PRO A 245 18.02 1.07 -13.58
N SER A 246 17.25 0.92 -12.51
CA SER A 246 16.40 1.96 -11.94
C SER A 246 16.44 1.95 -10.41
N ASP A 247 17.64 2.09 -9.86
CA ASP A 247 17.91 1.82 -8.44
C ASP A 247 17.90 3.09 -7.55
N VAL A 248 17.26 4.16 -8.01
CA VAL A 248 17.08 5.42 -7.27
C VAL A 248 15.73 6.03 -7.58
N CYS A 249 15.25 6.94 -6.72
CA CYS A 249 14.04 7.68 -7.05
C CYS A 249 14.29 8.61 -8.23
N ARG A 250 13.33 8.72 -9.15
CA ARG A 250 13.32 9.78 -10.16
C ARG A 250 12.38 10.89 -9.75
N LEU A 251 12.88 12.12 -9.75
CA LEU A 251 12.08 13.32 -9.51
C LEU A 251 11.61 13.88 -10.85
N ILE A 252 10.30 13.86 -11.08
CA ILE A 252 9.65 14.40 -12.28
C ILE A 252 9.21 15.84 -12.05
N SER A 253 8.54 16.08 -10.93
CA SER A 253 8.04 17.40 -10.56
C SER A 253 7.80 17.50 -9.05
N GLY A 254 7.76 18.74 -8.57
CA GLY A 254 7.73 19.08 -7.15
C GLY A 254 9.10 19.50 -6.62
N SER A 255 9.20 19.82 -5.33
CA SER A 255 10.40 20.45 -4.77
C SER A 255 10.57 20.18 -3.27
N GLY A 256 11.79 20.40 -2.76
CA GLY A 256 12.08 20.26 -1.32
C GLY A 256 12.11 18.82 -0.82
N ASN A 257 12.08 17.82 -1.70
CA ASN A 257 12.27 16.42 -1.29
C ASN A 257 13.71 16.20 -0.81
N THR A 258 13.89 15.38 0.21
CA THR A 258 15.19 15.15 0.89
C THR A 258 15.44 13.67 1.16
N GLY A 259 16.69 13.32 1.46
CA GLY A 259 17.12 11.95 1.79
C GLY A 259 18.01 11.34 0.70
N CYS A 260 18.70 10.26 1.03
CA CYS A 260 19.74 9.69 0.17
C CYS A 260 19.21 9.11 -1.16
N ASN A 261 17.94 8.71 -1.20
CA ASN A 261 17.30 8.14 -2.38
C ASN A 261 16.79 9.21 -3.36
N VAL A 262 16.73 10.49 -2.98
CA VAL A 262 16.23 11.59 -3.81
C VAL A 262 17.34 12.15 -4.71
N PRO A 263 17.08 12.45 -6.00
CA PRO A 263 18.09 13.03 -6.90
C PRO A 263 18.66 14.40 -6.47
N PRO A 264 19.97 14.65 -6.66
CA PRO A 264 20.99 13.67 -7.03
C PRO A 264 21.23 12.68 -5.87
N PRO A 265 21.19 11.36 -6.13
CA PRO A 265 21.26 10.37 -5.06
C PRO A 265 22.63 10.41 -4.38
N THR A 266 22.64 10.14 -3.07
CA THR A 266 23.87 10.02 -2.28
C THR A 266 23.93 8.62 -1.66
N PRO A 267 25.12 8.13 -1.24
CA PRO A 267 25.21 6.84 -0.58
C PRO A 267 24.26 6.76 0.62
N CYS A 268 23.32 5.82 0.58
CA CYS A 268 22.40 5.64 1.69
C CYS A 268 23.11 5.01 2.88
N PRO A 269 22.91 5.55 4.09
CA PRO A 269 23.33 4.84 5.29
C PRO A 269 22.55 3.53 5.44
N PRO A 270 23.05 2.58 6.25
CA PRO A 270 22.30 1.37 6.59
C PRO A 270 20.89 1.70 7.11
N PRO A 271 19.89 0.81 6.91
CA PRO A 271 18.47 1.05 7.19
C PRO A 271 18.18 1.31 8.69
N THR A 272 18.44 2.53 9.13
CA THR A 272 18.37 3.01 10.51
C THR A 272 17.69 4.38 10.62
N CYS A 273 17.14 4.88 9.51
CA CYS A 273 16.42 6.15 9.49
C CYS A 273 15.09 6.04 10.26
N THR A 274 14.66 7.12 10.91
CA THR A 274 13.38 7.17 11.62
C THR A 274 12.47 8.23 11.02
N CYS A 275 11.17 7.98 10.95
CA CYS A 275 10.20 9.03 10.65
C CYS A 275 9.76 9.78 11.91
N PRO A 276 9.23 11.01 11.77
CA PRO A 276 8.55 11.68 12.88
C PRO A 276 7.44 10.82 13.46
N ALA A 277 7.18 10.94 14.76
CA ALA A 277 6.03 10.31 15.37
C ALA A 277 4.74 10.78 14.68
N LEU A 278 3.75 9.88 14.57
CA LEU A 278 2.44 10.25 14.05
C LEU A 278 1.83 11.37 14.89
N GLN A 279 1.15 12.30 14.24
CA GLN A 279 0.47 13.42 14.90
C GLN A 279 -0.90 13.00 15.48
N CYS A 280 -0.97 11.83 16.11
CA CYS A 280 -2.19 11.32 16.73
C CYS A 280 -1.97 10.17 17.71
N SER A 281 -2.96 9.95 18.59
CA SER A 281 -2.97 8.83 19.53
C SER A 281 -3.33 7.54 18.79
N THR A 282 -2.38 6.64 18.64
CA THR A 282 -2.64 5.28 18.16
C THR A 282 -2.52 4.28 19.31
N GLN A 283 -3.29 3.19 19.26
CA GLN A 283 -3.08 2.09 20.21
C GLN A 283 -1.86 1.28 19.79
N THR A 284 -1.15 0.72 20.78
CA THR A 284 -0.01 -0.17 20.53
C THR A 284 -0.46 -1.46 19.85
N ILE A 285 0.39 -1.96 18.97
CA ILE A 285 0.21 -3.23 18.25
C ILE A 285 0.55 -4.37 19.22
N PRO A 286 -0.38 -5.32 19.53
CA PRO A 286 -0.07 -6.53 20.28
C PRO A 286 0.97 -7.40 19.58
#